data_AF-A4YQA6-F1
#
_entry.id   AF-A4YQA6-F1
#
_cell.length_a   1.000
_cell.length_b   1.000
_cell.length_c   1.000
_cell.angle_alpha   90.00
_cell.angle_beta   90.00
_cell.angle_gamma   90.00
#
_symmetry.space_group_name_H-M   'P 1'
#
loop_
_entity.id
_entity.type
_entity.pdbx_description
1 polymer ?
#
loop_
_entity_poly.entity_id
_entity_poly.type
_entity_poly.pdbx_seq_one_letter_code
_entity_poly.pdbx_strand_id
1 'polypeptide(L)' 'MRDELLNEMLFFGIADARSKIAAWVADYNSERPRSSLKYQTQAAYAATFTATGDRLRKNDQLRRSPVAPPAPIGVNSTGL' A
#
# COMPACT_ATOMS: atom_id res chain seq x y z
N MET A 1 -9.03 -11.91 8.27
CA MET A 1 -9.82 -11.29 7.17
C MET A 1 -10.51 -12.32 6.29
N ARG A 2 -9.79 -13.10 5.47
CA ARG A 2 -10.41 -14.13 4.61
C ARG A 2 -11.12 -15.22 5.43
N ASP A 3 -10.45 -15.76 6.44
CA ASP A 3 -10.99 -16.88 7.22
C ASP A 3 -12.20 -16.47 8.08
N GLU A 4 -12.20 -15.25 8.64
CA GLU A 4 -13.35 -14.67 9.35
C GLU A 4 -14.59 -14.58 8.44
N LEU A 5 -14.42 -14.03 7.24
CA LEU A 5 -15.51 -13.92 6.26
C LEU A 5 -16.04 -15.30 5.83
N LEU A 6 -15.14 -16.26 5.58
CA LEU A 6 -15.54 -17.62 5.17
C LEU A 6 -16.20 -18.41 6.31
N ASN A 7 -15.93 -18.05 7.57
CA ASN A 7 -16.54 -18.69 8.74
C ASN A 7 -17.95 -18.14 9.03
N GLU A 8 -18.21 -16.88 8.70
CA GLU A 8 -19.49 -16.21 9.01
C GLU A 8 -20.52 -16.30 7.85
N MET A 9 -20.07 -16.50 6.61
CA MET A 9 -20.94 -16.38 5.44
C MET A 9 -20.92 -17.59 4.52
N LEU A 10 -22.11 -18.16 4.27
CA LEU A 10 -22.33 -19.10 3.17
C LEU A 10 -22.55 -18.35 1.85
N PHE A 11 -22.07 -18.93 0.75
CA PHE A 11 -22.20 -18.37 -0.60
C PHE A 11 -23.03 -19.28 -1.48
N PHE A 12 -23.96 -18.70 -2.23
CA PHE A 12 -24.86 -19.45 -3.13
C PHE A 12 -24.50 -19.27 -4.61
N GLY A 13 -23.43 -18.53 -4.91
CA GLY A 13 -22.93 -18.31 -6.27
C GLY A 13 -21.94 -17.13 -6.35
N ILE A 14 -21.36 -16.90 -7.52
CA ILE A 14 -20.33 -15.87 -7.71
C ILE A 14 -20.89 -14.45 -7.50
N ALA A 15 -22.09 -14.17 -8.00
CA ALA A 15 -22.71 -12.85 -7.82
C ALA A 15 -22.99 -12.54 -6.33
N ASP A 16 -23.54 -13.52 -5.61
CA ASP A 16 -23.78 -13.46 -4.16
C ASP A 16 -22.46 -13.28 -3.39
N ALA A 17 -21.43 -14.05 -3.74
CA ALA A 17 -20.09 -13.91 -3.14
C ALA A 17 -19.49 -12.52 -3.32
N ARG A 18 -19.58 -11.94 -4.53
CA ARG A 18 -19.07 -10.59 -4.79
C ARG A 18 -19.80 -9.55 -3.94
N SER A 19 -21.12 -9.65 -3.83
CA SER A 19 -21.93 -8.73 -3.01
C SER A 19 -21.57 -8.84 -1.53
N LYS A 20 -21.50 -10.06 -1.00
CA LYS A 20 -21.18 -10.32 0.41
C LYS A 20 -19.76 -9.89 0.78
N ILE A 21 -18.78 -10.17 -0.07
CA ILE A 21 -17.40 -9.70 0.11
C ILE A 21 -17.36 -8.18 0.14
N ALA A 22 -18.04 -7.49 -0.79
CA ALA A 22 -18.03 -6.03 -0.84
C ALA A 22 -18.64 -5.40 0.42
N ALA A 23 -19.78 -5.91 0.87
CA ALA A 23 -20.42 -5.46 2.10
C ALA A 23 -19.52 -5.69 3.33
N TRP A 24 -18.92 -6.88 3.43
CA TRP A 24 -18.07 -7.23 4.56
C TRP A 24 -16.76 -6.43 4.58
N VAL A 25 -16.15 -6.15 3.42
CA VAL A 25 -14.98 -5.26 3.34
C VAL A 25 -15.30 -3.85 3.83
N ALA A 26 -16.50 -3.34 3.53
CA ALA A 26 -16.94 -2.05 4.05
C ALA A 26 -17.03 -2.09 5.59
N ASP A 27 -17.82 -3.02 6.14
CA ASP A 27 -18.00 -3.22 7.59
C ASP A 27 -16.67 -3.36 8.34
N TYR A 28 -15.83 -4.30 7.89
CA TYR A 28 -14.56 -4.61 8.54
C TYR A 28 -13.63 -3.39 8.59
N ASN A 29 -13.63 -2.57 7.53
CA ASN A 29 -12.76 -1.40 7.46
C ASN A 29 -13.27 -0.22 8.29
N SER A 30 -14.60 -0.04 8.40
CA SER A 30 -15.20 1.12 9.04
C SER A 30 -15.58 0.91 10.50
N GLU A 31 -15.99 -0.29 10.90
CA GLU A 31 -16.68 -0.49 12.18
C GLU A 31 -15.83 -1.16 13.24
N ARG A 32 -14.85 -1.97 12.84
CA ARG A 32 -14.13 -2.87 13.77
C ARG A 32 -12.80 -2.25 14.23
N PRO A 33 -12.67 -1.81 15.50
CA PRO A 33 -11.43 -1.28 16.02
C PRO A 33 -10.41 -2.40 16.25
N ARG A 34 -9.15 -2.18 15.86
CA ARG A 34 -8.09 -3.18 16.05
C ARG A 34 -7.15 -2.76 17.17
N SER A 35 -6.89 -3.67 18.11
CA SER A 35 -5.94 -3.45 19.21
C SER A 35 -4.53 -3.11 18.70
N SER A 36 -4.10 -3.73 17.59
CA SER A 36 -2.84 -3.40 16.91
C SER A 36 -2.80 -1.97 16.34
N LEU A 37 -3.95 -1.35 16.12
CA LEU A 37 -4.11 0.01 15.63
C LEU A 37 -4.53 0.97 16.75
N LYS A 38 -4.18 0.66 18.01
CA LYS A 38 -4.57 1.46 19.18
C LYS A 38 -6.08 1.66 19.29
N TYR A 39 -6.86 0.63 18.95
CA TYR A 39 -8.33 0.69 18.90
C TYR A 39 -8.89 1.70 17.89
N GLN A 40 -8.16 1.98 16.82
CA GLN A 40 -8.71 2.66 15.65
C GLN A 40 -9.26 1.64 14.66
N THR A 41 -10.24 2.07 13.87
CA THR A 41 -10.72 1.31 12.70
C THR A 41 -9.69 1.41 11.57
N GLN A 42 -9.69 0.44 10.65
CA GLN A 42 -8.73 0.41 9.56
C GLN A 42 -8.82 1.68 8.69
N ALA A 43 -10.04 2.17 8.44
CA ALA A 43 -10.28 3.40 7.69
C ALA A 43 -9.75 4.65 8.42
N ALA A 44 -9.97 4.76 9.74
CA ALA A 44 -9.46 5.87 10.54
C ALA A 44 -7.92 5.88 10.56
N TYR A 45 -7.32 4.71 10.71
CA TYR A 45 -5.86 4.57 10.64
C TYR A 45 -5.33 4.92 9.24
N ALA A 46 -5.98 4.46 8.17
CA ALA A 46 -5.58 4.79 6.79
C ALA A 46 -5.64 6.30 6.51
N ALA A 47 -6.62 7.01 7.08
CA ALA A 47 -6.74 8.46 6.95
C ALA A 47 -5.58 9.25 7.58
N THR A 48 -4.80 8.63 8.48
CA THR A 48 -3.59 9.25 9.05
C THR A 48 -2.42 9.30 8.06
N PHE A 49 -2.44 8.47 7.01
CA PHE A 49 -1.49 8.57 5.93
C PHE A 49 -1.99 9.63 4.94
N THR A 50 -1.27 10.73 4.81
CA THR A 50 -1.47 11.67 3.68
C THR A 50 -1.45 10.82 2.41
N ALA A 51 -2.57 10.81 1.68
CA ALA A 51 -2.68 10.02 0.46
C ALA A 51 -1.44 10.28 -0.40
N THR A 52 -0.70 9.22 -0.69
CA THR A 52 0.46 9.18 -1.58
C THR A 52 0.13 9.67 -3.01
N GLY A 53 -1.04 10.28 -3.25
CA GLY A 53 -1.38 10.99 -4.47
C GLY A 53 -0.42 12.14 -4.79
N ASP A 54 0.10 12.85 -3.77
CA ASP A 54 1.13 13.87 -3.99
C ASP A 54 2.50 13.26 -4.35
N ARG A 55 2.79 12.04 -3.86
CA ARG A 55 4.02 11.31 -4.21
C ARG A 55 3.92 10.69 -5.61
N LEU A 56 2.73 10.29 -6.05
CA LEU A 56 2.48 9.87 -7.45
C LEU A 56 2.75 11.01 -8.43
N ARG A 57 2.41 12.26 -8.06
CA ARG A 57 2.79 13.48 -8.83
C ARG A 57 4.30 13.74 -8.82
N LYS A 58 5.04 13.25 -7.82
CA LYS A 58 6.51 13.31 -7.72
C LYS A 58 7.24 12.07 -8.27
N ASN A 59 6.60 11.25 -9.11
CA ASN A 59 7.31 10.13 -9.77
C ASN A 59 8.53 10.58 -10.59
N ASP A 60 8.51 11.81 -11.11
CA ASP A 60 9.65 12.36 -11.87
C ASP A 60 10.90 12.56 -11.00
N GLN A 61 10.72 12.78 -9.69
CA GLN A 61 11.84 12.92 -8.74
C GLN A 61 12.40 11.56 -8.31
N LEU A 62 11.55 10.52 -8.22
CA LEU A 62 12.01 9.16 -7.92
C LEU A 62 12.80 8.56 -9.08
N ARG A 63 12.42 8.86 -10.33
CA ARG A 63 13.17 8.46 -11.54
C ARG A 63 14.52 9.18 -11.68
N ARG A 64 14.72 10.30 -10.97
CA ARG A 64 16.00 11.02 -10.89
C ARG A 64 16.69 10.83 -9.54
N SER A 65 16.53 9.68 -8.91
CA SER A 65 17.53 9.25 -7.93
C SER A 65 18.88 9.19 -8.65
N PRO A 66 19.93 9.91 -8.21
CA PRO A 66 21.19 9.90 -8.92
C PRO A 66 21.73 8.47 -8.91
N VAL A 67 21.78 7.82 -10.08
CA VAL A 67 22.73 6.74 -10.30
C VAL A 67 24.10 7.32 -9.92
N ALA A 68 24.86 6.57 -9.13
CA ALA A 68 26.12 7.00 -8.54
C ALA A 68 26.93 7.89 -9.51
N PRO A 69 27.55 8.99 -9.02
CA PRO A 69 28.36 9.84 -9.87
C PRO A 69 29.38 8.99 -10.63
N PRO A 70 29.60 9.25 -11.94
CA PRO A 70 30.53 8.44 -12.73
C PRO A 70 31.92 8.50 -12.09
N ALA A 71 32.62 7.37 -12.11
CA ALA A 71 33.96 7.27 -11.54
C ALA A 71 34.84 8.41 -12.04
N PRO A 72 35.67 9.03 -11.17
CA PRO A 72 36.54 10.11 -11.59
C PRO A 72 37.45 9.61 -12.71
N ILE A 73 37.56 10.42 -13.76
CA ILE A 73 38.44 10.18 -14.91
C ILE A 73 39.85 9.94 -14.39
N GLY A 74 40.31 8.70 -14.57
CA GLY A 74 41.66 8.28 -14.26
C GLY A 74 42.64 9.12 -15.05
N VAL A 75 43.62 9.66 -14.32
CA VAL A 75 44.67 10.54 -14.82
C VAL A 75 45.51 9.84 -15.91
N ASN A 76 45.74 10.62 -16.94
CA ASN A 76 46.58 10.49 -18.13
C ASN A 76 47.90 9.70 -17.97
N SER A 77 48.11 8.79 -18.94
CA SER A 77 49.36 8.10 -19.24
C SER A 77 50.49 9.10 -19.55
N THR A 78 51.61 9.05 -18.82
CA THR A 78 52.87 9.69 -19.24
C THR A 78 54.08 9.00 -18.60
N GLY A 79 54.89 8.33 -19.44
CA GLY A 79 56.35 8.18 -19.41
C GLY A 79 57.04 7.51 -18.21
N LEU A 80 57.59 6.31 -18.41
CA LEU A 80 58.95 6.04 -18.94
C LEU A 80 59.07 4.57 -19.34
#